data_AF-A0A098L953-F1
#
_entry.id   AF-A0A098L953-F1
#
_cell.length_a   1.000
_cell.length_b   1.000
_cell.length_c   1.000
_cell.angle_alpha   90.00
_cell.angle_beta   90.00
_cell.angle_gamma   90.00
#
_symmetry.space_group_name_H-M   'P 1'
#
loop_
_entity.id
_entity.type
_entity.pdbx_description
1 polymer ?
#
loop_
_entity_poly.entity_id
_entity_poly.type
_entity_poly.pdbx_seq_one_letter_code
_entity_poly.pdbx_strand_id
1 'polypeptide(L)'
;MKQFFTVGLIFIFITLSSFNQPDAKTYYENGLASLNRKEYIQAIGEFTNAISLKPDFADAYYHRAYAKDLLGKKMGFFSSELCTDFVSAMKLGKEDAAAKLEKSCMGECFDLDGAFFEPEVVYCADFSSKILTDLPANSDHLIYLVKLNFFNNKATTISDKFGKLTALLSLDLNSNQITTVSPSIGKLVHLKELSLNKNKITTLPYEFGNLKNLKILNLRQNALAELPKSVATLSSLETLDLALNKLTSLPIEIANLKNLKTLVLVGNELSKKEQDKVKALLPNTTIHFE
;
A
#
# COMPACT_ATOMS: atom_id res chain seq x y z
N MET A 1 -5.06 -58.03 -63.78
CA MET A 1 -3.66 -57.57 -63.69
C MET A 1 -3.63 -56.05 -63.85
N LYS A 2 -3.53 -55.32 -62.75
CA LYS A 2 -3.02 -53.94 -62.72
C LYS A 2 -2.17 -53.82 -61.45
N GLN A 3 -0.89 -53.54 -61.65
CA GLN A 3 0.14 -53.43 -60.61
C GLN A 3 -0.15 -52.23 -59.72
N PHE A 4 -0.03 -52.43 -58.40
CA PHE A 4 0.10 -51.35 -57.42
C PHE A 4 1.57 -50.93 -57.37
N PHE A 5 1.85 -49.66 -57.66
CA PHE A 5 3.12 -49.03 -57.28
C PHE A 5 2.92 -48.37 -55.91
N THR A 6 3.52 -48.94 -54.88
CA THR A 6 3.66 -48.34 -53.56
C THR A 6 4.77 -47.29 -53.62
N VAL A 7 4.40 -46.00 -53.58
CA VAL A 7 5.36 -44.92 -53.30
C VAL A 7 5.46 -44.81 -51.78
N GLY A 8 6.59 -45.28 -51.23
CA GLY A 8 6.89 -45.12 -49.81
C GLY A 8 7.11 -43.64 -49.49
N LEU A 9 6.17 -43.03 -48.76
CA LEU A 9 6.38 -41.76 -48.09
C LEU A 9 7.35 -42.00 -46.93
N ILE A 10 8.60 -41.60 -47.14
CA ILE A 10 9.59 -41.47 -46.07
C ILE A 10 9.10 -40.29 -45.20
N PHE A 11 8.50 -40.60 -44.06
CA PHE A 11 8.30 -39.63 -43.00
C PHE A 11 9.67 -39.30 -42.41
N ILE A 12 10.28 -38.23 -42.90
CA ILE A 12 11.37 -37.58 -42.19
C ILE A 12 10.73 -36.99 -40.93
N PHE A 13 10.91 -37.66 -39.79
CA PHE A 13 10.76 -37.03 -38.48
C PHE A 13 11.85 -35.96 -38.38
N ILE A 14 11.54 -34.75 -38.84
CA ILE A 14 12.23 -33.57 -38.34
C ILE A 14 11.82 -33.51 -36.88
N THR A 15 12.71 -33.92 -35.98
CA THR A 15 12.67 -33.43 -34.62
C THR A 15 12.71 -31.92 -34.74
N LEU A 16 11.56 -31.26 -34.57
CA LEU A 16 11.51 -29.85 -34.25
C LEU A 16 12.40 -29.73 -33.02
N SER A 17 13.65 -29.34 -33.24
CA SER A 17 14.49 -28.75 -32.23
C SER A 17 13.58 -27.78 -31.51
N SER A 18 13.32 -28.06 -30.24
CA SER A 18 12.59 -27.22 -29.31
C SER A 18 12.79 -25.76 -29.69
N PHE A 19 11.78 -25.12 -30.30
CA PHE A 19 11.71 -23.67 -30.27
C PHE A 19 11.58 -23.36 -28.79
N ASN A 20 12.72 -23.08 -28.16
CA ASN A 20 12.78 -22.77 -26.75
C ASN A 20 11.97 -21.49 -26.63
N GLN A 21 10.72 -21.59 -26.18
CA GLN A 21 9.89 -20.40 -26.02
C GLN A 21 10.67 -19.43 -25.14
N PRO A 22 10.74 -18.13 -25.49
CA PRO A 22 11.45 -17.18 -24.68
C PRO A 22 10.96 -17.25 -23.24
N ASP A 23 11.89 -17.28 -22.28
CA ASP A 23 11.52 -17.26 -20.88
C ASP A 23 11.00 -15.86 -20.49
N ALA A 24 10.42 -15.76 -19.29
CA ALA A 24 9.88 -14.49 -18.79
C ALA A 24 10.92 -13.36 -18.79
N LYS A 25 12.19 -13.69 -18.53
CA LYS A 25 13.30 -12.72 -18.50
C LYS A 25 13.59 -12.18 -19.90
N THR A 26 13.58 -13.04 -20.92
CA THR A 26 13.79 -12.64 -22.31
C THR A 26 12.69 -11.67 -22.77
N TYR A 27 11.42 -11.99 -22.50
CA TYR A 27 10.31 -11.08 -22.77
C TYR A 27 10.48 -9.75 -22.03
N TYR A 28 10.88 -9.78 -20.76
CA TYR A 28 11.14 -8.56 -20.00
C TYR A 28 12.26 -7.68 -20.61
N GLU A 29 13.39 -8.28 -21.01
CA GLU A 29 14.49 -7.56 -21.64
C GLU A 29 14.09 -6.96 -23.00
N ASN A 30 13.32 -7.69 -23.80
CA ASN A 30 12.75 -7.19 -25.04
C ASN A 30 11.79 -6.02 -24.80
N GLY A 31 10.99 -6.10 -23.73
CA GLY A 31 10.10 -5.02 -23.29
C GLY A 31 10.87 -3.75 -22.94
N LEU A 32 11.96 -3.86 -22.17
CA LEU A 32 12.84 -2.72 -21.86
C LEU A 32 13.48 -2.12 -23.12
N ALA A 33 13.94 -2.96 -24.06
CA ALA A 33 14.51 -2.49 -25.31
C ALA A 33 13.49 -1.71 -26.16
N SER A 34 12.26 -2.22 -26.25
CA SER A 34 11.14 -1.56 -26.94
C SER A 34 10.75 -0.25 -26.27
N LEU A 35 10.75 -0.21 -24.93
CA LEU A 35 10.50 0.99 -24.14
C LEU A 35 11.53 2.09 -24.42
N ASN A 36 12.82 1.73 -24.51
CA ASN A 36 13.91 2.65 -24.86
C ASN A 36 13.76 3.22 -26.28
N ARG A 37 13.22 2.44 -27.22
CA ARG A 37 12.86 2.89 -28.57
C ARG A 37 11.54 3.68 -28.64
N LYS A 38 10.86 3.88 -27.51
CA LYS A 38 9.53 4.52 -27.40
C LYS A 38 8.42 3.75 -28.13
N GLU A 39 8.61 2.45 -28.31
CA GLU A 39 7.64 1.50 -28.89
C GLU A 39 6.71 0.98 -27.77
N TYR A 40 5.91 1.88 -27.19
CA TYR A 40 5.19 1.59 -25.94
C TYR A 40 4.21 0.41 -26.04
N ILE A 41 3.48 0.27 -27.15
CA ILE A 41 2.54 -0.84 -27.34
C ILE A 41 3.28 -2.18 -27.37
N GLN A 42 4.41 -2.24 -28.07
CA GLN A 42 5.25 -3.43 -28.11
C GLN A 42 5.81 -3.75 -26.72
N ALA A 43 6.35 -2.74 -26.02
CA ALA A 43 6.84 -2.91 -24.66
C ALA A 43 5.76 -3.48 -23.73
N ILE A 44 4.53 -2.96 -23.80
CA ILE A 44 3.38 -3.47 -23.02
C ILE A 44 3.11 -4.95 -23.33
N GLY A 45 3.14 -5.35 -24.61
CA GLY A 45 2.96 -6.74 -25.03
C GLY A 45 4.05 -7.67 -24.48
N GLU A 46 5.31 -7.26 -24.60
CA GLU A 46 6.47 -8.00 -24.08
C GLU A 46 6.38 -8.20 -22.56
N PHE A 47 6.11 -7.12 -21.79
CA PHE A 47 5.93 -7.25 -20.35
C PHE A 47 4.72 -8.11 -19.98
N THR A 48 3.66 -8.10 -20.78
CA THR A 48 2.49 -8.95 -20.56
C THR A 48 2.85 -10.42 -20.71
N ASN A 49 3.60 -10.80 -21.75
CA ASN A 49 4.09 -12.15 -21.92
C ASN A 49 5.02 -12.58 -20.77
N ALA A 50 5.89 -11.68 -20.32
CA ALA A 50 6.75 -11.93 -19.15
C ALA A 50 5.92 -12.25 -17.89
N ILE A 51 4.86 -11.49 -17.63
CA ILE A 51 3.95 -11.69 -16.49
C ILE A 51 3.15 -12.99 -16.65
N SER A 52 2.67 -13.31 -17.85
CA SER A 52 1.92 -14.55 -18.11
C SER A 52 2.77 -15.80 -17.83
N LEU A 53 4.07 -15.76 -18.12
CA LEU A 53 5.00 -16.84 -17.80
C LEU A 53 5.45 -16.83 -16.35
N LYS A 54 5.53 -15.65 -15.72
CA LYS A 54 5.99 -15.46 -14.34
C LYS A 54 5.10 -14.43 -13.61
N PRO A 55 3.98 -14.85 -12.99
CA PRO A 55 3.02 -13.95 -12.36
C PRO A 55 3.53 -13.18 -11.13
N ASP A 56 4.66 -13.59 -10.55
CA ASP A 56 5.34 -12.92 -9.44
C ASP A 56 6.48 -11.99 -9.91
N PHE A 57 6.54 -11.67 -11.21
CA PHE A 57 7.58 -10.80 -11.78
C PHE A 57 7.31 -9.31 -11.54
N ALA A 58 7.62 -8.84 -10.33
CA ALA A 58 7.38 -7.46 -9.87
C ALA A 58 7.85 -6.37 -10.87
N ASP A 59 9.07 -6.50 -11.40
CA ASP A 59 9.62 -5.52 -12.35
C ASP A 59 8.87 -5.47 -13.67
N ALA A 60 8.30 -6.58 -14.14
CA ALA A 60 7.53 -6.61 -15.38
C ALA A 60 6.20 -5.83 -15.20
N TYR A 61 5.52 -5.98 -14.06
CA TYR A 61 4.36 -5.15 -13.74
C TYR A 61 4.74 -3.66 -13.68
N TYR A 62 5.82 -3.32 -12.98
CA TYR A 62 6.25 -1.93 -12.84
C TYR A 62 6.55 -1.28 -14.20
N HIS A 63 7.31 -1.94 -15.07
CA HIS A 63 7.64 -1.39 -16.38
C HIS A 63 6.47 -1.41 -17.35
N ARG A 64 5.54 -2.36 -17.22
CA ARG A 64 4.27 -2.33 -17.98
C ARG A 64 3.41 -1.13 -17.60
N ALA A 65 3.26 -0.86 -16.31
CA ALA A 65 2.58 0.35 -15.83
C ALA A 65 3.25 1.62 -16.35
N TYR A 66 4.58 1.68 -16.30
CA TYR A 66 5.35 2.82 -16.80
C TYR A 66 5.20 3.01 -18.32
N ALA A 67 5.19 1.93 -19.11
CA ALA A 67 4.94 1.99 -20.54
C ALA A 67 3.50 2.46 -20.85
N LYS A 68 2.50 2.00 -20.10
CA LYS A 68 1.10 2.47 -20.19
C LYS A 68 0.99 3.96 -19.89
N ASP A 69 1.65 4.45 -18.84
CA ASP A 69 1.67 5.88 -18.46
C ASP A 69 2.27 6.74 -19.59
N LEU A 70 3.41 6.33 -20.16
CA LEU A 70 4.04 7.03 -21.28
C LEU A 70 3.17 7.01 -22.55
N LEU A 71 2.51 5.89 -22.84
CA LEU A 71 1.58 5.78 -23.96
C LEU A 71 0.37 6.70 -23.78
N GLY A 72 -0.25 6.69 -22.59
CA GLY A 72 -1.38 7.56 -22.26
C GLY A 72 -1.02 9.04 -22.42
N LYS A 73 0.14 9.46 -21.91
CA LYS A 73 0.67 10.82 -22.12
C LYS A 73 0.88 11.17 -23.60
N LYS A 74 1.36 10.22 -24.40
CA LYS A 74 1.53 10.41 -25.85
C LYS A 74 0.20 10.54 -26.59
N MET A 75 -0.83 9.82 -26.15
CA MET A 75 -2.14 9.76 -26.80
C MET A 75 -3.19 10.72 -26.22
N GLY A 76 -2.90 11.38 -25.10
CA GLY A 76 -3.81 12.31 -24.44
C GLY A 76 -4.92 11.64 -23.61
N PHE A 77 -4.70 10.42 -23.10
CA PHE A 77 -5.66 9.75 -22.21
C PHE A 77 -4.99 9.10 -20.99
N PHE A 78 -5.76 8.86 -19.94
CA PHE A 78 -5.33 8.13 -18.74
C PHE A 78 -5.82 6.68 -18.78
N SER A 79 -4.93 5.71 -18.58
CA SER A 79 -5.30 4.29 -18.45
C SER A 79 -5.34 3.91 -16.97
N SER A 80 -6.53 3.63 -16.43
CA SER A 80 -6.67 3.13 -15.06
C SER A 80 -5.94 1.80 -14.85
N GLU A 81 -5.75 1.01 -15.90
CA GLU A 81 -5.05 -0.29 -15.86
C GLU A 81 -3.55 -0.20 -15.53
N LEU A 82 -2.95 1.00 -15.52
CA LEU A 82 -1.58 1.14 -15.02
C LEU A 82 -1.53 1.05 -13.49
N CYS A 83 -2.63 1.39 -12.81
CA CYS A 83 -2.70 1.42 -11.36
C CYS A 83 -2.80 0.01 -10.77
N THR A 84 -3.51 -0.92 -11.42
CA THR A 84 -3.47 -2.34 -11.05
C THR A 84 -2.05 -2.89 -11.14
N ASP A 85 -1.33 -2.55 -12.21
CA ASP A 85 0.07 -2.99 -12.39
C ASP A 85 0.98 -2.44 -11.29
N PHE A 86 0.86 -1.16 -10.94
CA PHE A 86 1.66 -0.62 -9.83
C PHE A 86 1.28 -1.22 -8.47
N VAL A 87 0.00 -1.48 -8.20
CA VAL A 87 -0.41 -2.20 -6.98
C VAL A 87 0.17 -3.61 -6.96
N SER A 88 0.11 -4.34 -8.06
CA SER A 88 0.69 -5.69 -8.18
C SER A 88 2.20 -5.67 -7.97
N ALA A 89 2.92 -4.73 -8.62
CA ALA A 89 4.35 -4.57 -8.43
C ALA A 89 4.70 -4.29 -6.97
N MET A 90 3.96 -3.39 -6.30
CA MET A 90 4.17 -3.05 -4.89
C MET A 90 3.96 -4.25 -3.97
N LYS A 91 2.85 -4.99 -4.14
CA LYS A 91 2.55 -6.19 -3.35
C LYS A 91 3.61 -7.29 -3.53
N LEU A 92 4.32 -7.30 -4.66
CA LEU A 92 5.43 -8.20 -4.95
C LEU A 92 6.80 -7.67 -4.51
N GLY A 93 6.85 -6.55 -3.77
CA GLY A 93 8.07 -5.99 -3.17
C GLY A 93 8.76 -4.89 -3.98
N LYS A 94 8.14 -4.38 -5.07
CA LYS A 94 8.66 -3.20 -5.79
C LYS A 94 8.21 -1.91 -5.11
N GLU A 95 8.91 -1.51 -4.05
CA GLU A 95 8.53 -0.34 -3.23
C GLU A 95 8.47 0.98 -4.03
N ASP A 96 9.26 1.14 -5.09
CA ASP A 96 9.22 2.31 -5.98
C ASP A 96 7.84 2.54 -6.63
N ALA A 97 7.03 1.48 -6.74
CA ALA A 97 5.68 1.55 -7.28
C ALA A 97 4.75 2.41 -6.40
N ALA A 98 4.97 2.46 -5.08
CA ALA A 98 4.15 3.23 -4.16
C ALA A 98 4.19 4.74 -4.50
N ALA A 99 5.37 5.27 -4.81
CA ALA A 99 5.52 6.68 -5.22
C ALA A 99 4.84 6.98 -6.57
N LYS A 100 4.76 5.98 -7.46
CA LYS A 100 4.05 6.11 -8.75
C LYS A 100 2.53 6.08 -8.57
N LEU A 101 2.02 5.23 -7.69
CA LEU A 101 0.61 5.19 -7.31
C LEU A 101 0.17 6.55 -6.77
N GLU A 102 0.95 7.14 -5.87
CA GLU A 102 0.61 8.44 -5.28
C GLU A 102 0.47 9.54 -6.31
N LYS A 103 1.38 9.55 -7.29
CA LYS A 103 1.42 10.60 -8.31
C LYS A 103 0.39 10.39 -9.42
N SER A 104 0.11 9.13 -9.78
CA SER A 104 -0.55 8.81 -11.05
C SER A 104 -1.93 8.19 -10.87
N CYS A 105 -2.24 7.63 -9.69
CA CYS A 105 -3.44 6.81 -9.45
C CYS A 105 -4.38 7.39 -8.39
N MET A 106 -3.96 8.44 -7.68
CA MET A 106 -4.75 9.11 -6.65
C MET A 106 -5.59 10.25 -7.24
N GLY A 107 -6.48 9.92 -8.17
CA GLY A 107 -7.56 10.84 -8.59
C GLY A 107 -8.57 11.09 -7.47
N GLU A 108 -9.77 11.59 -7.80
CA GLU A 108 -10.86 11.73 -6.83
C GLU A 108 -11.30 10.36 -6.30
N CYS A 109 -11.53 10.27 -5.00
CA CYS A 109 -11.98 9.04 -4.34
C CYS A 109 -13.46 8.80 -4.65
N PHE A 110 -13.81 7.57 -4.98
CA PHE A 110 -15.20 7.21 -5.26
C PHE A 110 -16.00 7.19 -3.97
N ASP A 111 -17.09 7.96 -3.92
CA ASP A 111 -18.16 7.71 -2.94
C ASP A 111 -18.91 6.45 -3.39
N LEU A 112 -18.72 5.37 -2.64
CA LEU A 112 -19.32 4.07 -2.95
C LEU A 112 -20.71 3.90 -2.35
N ASP A 113 -21.18 4.88 -1.56
CA ASP A 113 -22.52 4.84 -0.98
C ASP A 113 -23.57 5.33 -1.97
N GLY A 114 -24.48 4.44 -2.38
CA GLY A 114 -25.53 4.75 -3.35
C GLY A 114 -25.07 4.78 -4.82
N ALA A 115 -23.85 4.32 -5.11
CA ALA A 115 -23.38 4.17 -6.48
C ALA A 115 -24.23 3.14 -7.23
N PHE A 116 -24.83 3.56 -8.35
CA PHE A 116 -25.60 2.65 -9.24
C PHE A 116 -24.70 1.60 -9.92
N PHE A 117 -23.39 1.87 -9.97
CA PHE A 117 -22.37 1.01 -10.52
C PHE A 117 -21.10 1.12 -9.66
N GLU A 118 -20.69 0.02 -9.04
CA GLU A 118 -19.38 -0.08 -8.40
C GLU A 118 -18.34 -0.52 -9.45
N PRO A 119 -17.21 0.21 -9.60
CA PRO A 119 -16.16 -0.22 -10.52
C PRO A 119 -15.56 -1.54 -10.03
N GLU A 120 -15.21 -2.43 -10.96
CA GLU A 120 -14.55 -3.71 -10.66
C GLU A 120 -13.24 -3.51 -9.88
N VAL A 121 -12.55 -2.39 -10.12
CA VAL A 121 -11.32 -2.02 -9.43
C VAL A 121 -11.41 -0.60 -8.88
N VAL A 122 -11.19 -0.47 -7.57
CA VAL A 122 -11.21 0.82 -6.85
C VAL A 122 -9.85 1.05 -6.20
N TYR A 123 -9.25 2.23 -6.45
CA TYR A 123 -7.96 2.62 -5.85
C TYR A 123 -8.11 3.63 -4.72
N CYS A 124 -9.17 4.44 -4.74
CA CYS A 124 -9.53 5.29 -3.62
C CYS A 124 -11.03 5.23 -3.36
N ALA A 125 -11.40 5.02 -2.09
CA ALA A 125 -12.79 5.00 -1.65
C ALA A 125 -13.00 6.01 -0.51
N ASP A 126 -14.15 6.69 -0.58
CA ASP A 126 -14.66 7.54 0.49
C ASP A 126 -15.92 6.91 1.11
N PHE A 127 -15.79 6.52 2.37
CA PHE A 127 -16.87 6.03 3.22
C PHE A 127 -17.12 6.97 4.39
N SER A 128 -16.75 8.24 4.29
CA SER A 128 -16.87 9.18 5.39
C SER A 128 -18.32 9.57 5.70
N SER A 129 -18.61 9.78 6.98
CA SER A 129 -19.93 10.23 7.46
C SER A 129 -21.09 9.29 7.10
N LYS A 130 -20.83 7.99 6.95
CA LYS A 130 -21.83 6.98 6.55
C LYS A 130 -22.43 6.20 7.73
N ILE A 131 -22.10 6.58 8.97
CA ILE A 131 -22.57 5.92 10.21
C ILE A 131 -22.13 4.44 10.27
N LEU A 132 -21.09 4.07 9.53
CA LEU A 132 -20.62 2.69 9.45
C LEU A 132 -19.94 2.26 10.75
N THR A 133 -20.16 1.03 11.18
CA THR A 133 -19.48 0.45 12.35
C THR A 133 -18.26 -0.38 11.97
N ASP A 134 -18.11 -0.71 10.69
CA ASP A 134 -17.01 -1.49 10.11
C ASP A 134 -17.08 -1.36 8.57
N LEU A 135 -16.09 -1.90 7.85
CA LEU A 135 -16.19 -2.04 6.40
C LEU A 135 -17.41 -2.90 6.00
N PRO A 136 -18.14 -2.53 4.92
CA PRO A 136 -19.29 -3.29 4.41
C PRO A 136 -18.95 -4.76 4.14
N ALA A 137 -19.95 -5.65 4.22
CA ALA A 137 -19.75 -7.09 4.07
C ALA A 137 -19.12 -7.50 2.72
N ASN A 138 -19.41 -6.77 1.65
CA ASN A 138 -18.94 -7.07 0.28
C ASN A 138 -17.61 -6.36 -0.08
N SER A 139 -16.80 -5.98 0.91
CA SER A 139 -15.53 -5.25 0.72
C SER A 139 -14.36 -6.10 0.23
N ASP A 140 -14.56 -7.39 -0.06
CA ASP A 140 -13.48 -8.29 -0.50
C ASP A 140 -12.89 -7.93 -1.87
N HIS A 141 -13.60 -7.16 -2.70
CA HIS A 141 -13.09 -6.68 -3.99
C HIS A 141 -12.16 -5.46 -3.86
N LEU A 142 -12.12 -4.80 -2.69
CA LEU A 142 -11.37 -3.57 -2.44
C LEU A 142 -9.87 -3.77 -2.23
N ILE A 143 -9.33 -4.94 -2.61
CA ILE A 143 -7.93 -5.31 -2.42
C ILE A 143 -6.93 -4.41 -3.16
N TYR A 144 -7.39 -3.59 -4.10
CA TYR A 144 -6.58 -2.60 -4.82
C TYR A 144 -6.62 -1.20 -4.20
N LEU A 145 -7.35 -1.01 -3.09
CA LEU A 145 -7.41 0.29 -2.42
C LEU A 145 -6.03 0.74 -1.94
N VAL A 146 -5.66 1.92 -2.41
CA VAL A 146 -4.44 2.66 -2.06
C VAL A 146 -4.76 3.73 -1.01
N LYS A 147 -5.97 4.31 -1.06
CA LYS A 147 -6.44 5.27 -0.05
C LYS A 147 -7.86 4.96 0.36
N LEU A 148 -8.10 5.07 1.66
CA LEU A 148 -9.41 4.86 2.27
C LEU A 148 -9.71 6.01 3.22
N ASN A 149 -10.77 6.75 2.92
CA ASN A 149 -11.36 7.72 3.84
C ASN A 149 -12.53 7.05 4.59
N PHE A 150 -12.38 6.87 5.90
CA PHE A 150 -13.40 6.32 6.80
C PHE A 150 -13.74 7.31 7.93
N PHE A 151 -13.48 8.60 7.70
CA PHE A 151 -13.71 9.70 8.63
C PHE A 151 -15.16 9.75 9.15
N ASN A 152 -15.33 10.12 10.42
CA ASN A 152 -16.63 10.47 10.99
C ASN A 152 -17.68 9.35 10.89
N ASN A 153 -17.30 8.13 11.25
CA ASN A 153 -18.18 6.97 11.29
C ASN A 153 -18.47 6.55 12.74
N LYS A 154 -18.96 5.32 12.94
CA LYS A 154 -19.28 4.73 14.24
C LYS A 154 -18.42 3.49 14.53
N ALA A 155 -17.28 3.32 13.86
CA ALA A 155 -16.42 2.18 14.09
C ALA A 155 -15.93 2.13 15.52
N THR A 156 -16.08 0.98 16.17
CA THR A 156 -15.57 0.72 17.52
C THR A 156 -14.28 -0.09 17.51
N THR A 157 -13.92 -0.65 16.37
CA THR A 157 -12.70 -1.44 16.18
C THR A 157 -12.11 -1.20 14.79
N ILE A 158 -10.79 -1.31 14.67
CA ILE A 158 -10.16 -1.61 13.38
C ILE A 158 -10.17 -3.13 13.25
N SER A 159 -11.16 -3.66 12.55
CA SER A 159 -11.39 -5.09 12.35
C SER A 159 -10.37 -5.74 11.40
N ASP A 160 -10.41 -7.07 11.31
CA ASP A 160 -9.59 -7.82 10.36
C ASP A 160 -9.88 -7.54 8.89
N LYS A 161 -11.04 -6.93 8.58
CA LYS A 161 -11.34 -6.53 7.22
C LYS A 161 -10.40 -5.44 6.73
N PHE A 162 -10.04 -4.48 7.58
CA PHE A 162 -9.06 -3.45 7.22
C PHE A 162 -7.70 -4.07 6.90
N GLY A 163 -7.29 -5.10 7.64
CA GLY A 163 -6.04 -5.83 7.39
C GLY A 163 -5.98 -6.61 6.08
N LYS A 164 -7.10 -6.73 5.34
CA LYS A 164 -7.13 -7.29 3.97
C LYS A 164 -6.72 -6.27 2.90
N LEU A 165 -6.80 -4.97 3.19
CA LEU A 165 -6.53 -3.88 2.25
C LEU A 165 -5.02 -3.59 2.14
N THR A 166 -4.23 -4.62 1.81
CA THR A 166 -2.76 -4.58 1.91
C THR A 166 -2.06 -3.60 0.96
N ALA A 167 -2.79 -3.03 0.00
CA ALA A 167 -2.29 -1.99 -0.90
C ALA A 167 -2.38 -0.56 -0.31
N LEU A 168 -2.96 -0.38 0.87
CA LEU A 168 -3.17 0.95 1.44
C LEU A 168 -1.86 1.69 1.70
N LEU A 169 -1.80 2.92 1.22
CA LEU A 169 -0.80 3.94 1.53
C LEU A 169 -1.34 4.98 2.51
N SER A 170 -2.64 5.28 2.48
CA SER A 170 -3.26 6.27 3.36
C SER A 170 -4.60 5.77 3.91
N LEU A 171 -4.76 5.82 5.22
CA LEU A 171 -5.98 5.39 5.93
C LEU A 171 -6.41 6.47 6.93
N ASP A 172 -7.58 7.06 6.67
CA ASP A 172 -8.22 8.00 7.58
C ASP A 172 -9.35 7.31 8.37
N LEU A 173 -9.19 7.22 9.68
CA LEU A 173 -10.15 6.68 10.65
C LEU A 173 -10.49 7.72 11.73
N ASN A 174 -10.27 9.00 11.45
CA ASN A 174 -10.51 10.09 12.38
C ASN A 174 -11.99 10.17 12.78
N SER A 175 -12.24 10.65 14.00
CA SER A 175 -13.60 10.90 14.53
C SER A 175 -14.49 9.66 14.50
N ASN A 176 -13.96 8.52 14.91
CA ASN A 176 -14.73 7.28 15.11
C ASN A 176 -14.92 7.03 16.63
N GLN A 177 -15.26 5.80 17.01
CA GLN A 177 -15.40 5.37 18.40
C GLN A 177 -14.44 4.22 18.73
N ILE A 178 -13.30 4.14 18.02
CA ILE A 178 -12.40 2.98 18.04
C ILE A 178 -11.81 2.84 19.44
N THR A 179 -12.03 1.69 20.08
CA THR A 179 -11.40 1.30 21.34
C THR A 179 -10.30 0.26 21.13
N THR A 180 -10.45 -0.57 20.10
CA THR A 180 -9.58 -1.73 19.85
C THR A 180 -9.02 -1.69 18.43
N VAL A 181 -7.74 -2.04 18.28
CA VAL A 181 -7.08 -2.18 16.99
C VAL A 181 -6.66 -3.64 16.84
N SER A 182 -7.17 -4.33 15.82
CA SER A 182 -6.77 -5.71 15.55
C SER A 182 -5.28 -5.81 15.19
N PRO A 183 -4.56 -6.88 15.62
CA PRO A 183 -3.21 -7.22 15.15
C PRO A 183 -3.04 -7.22 13.62
N SER A 184 -4.12 -7.48 12.87
CA SER A 184 -4.08 -7.47 11.39
C SER A 184 -3.74 -6.11 10.79
N ILE A 185 -3.78 -5.01 11.56
CA ILE A 185 -3.24 -3.71 11.14
C ILE A 185 -1.80 -3.84 10.66
N GLY A 186 -0.99 -4.71 11.28
CA GLY A 186 0.40 -4.94 10.91
C GLY A 186 0.61 -5.57 9.53
N LYS A 187 -0.47 -5.96 8.83
CA LYS A 187 -0.42 -6.40 7.41
C LYS A 187 -0.35 -5.23 6.43
N LEU A 188 -0.67 -4.00 6.85
CA LEU A 188 -0.65 -2.81 6.02
C LEU A 188 0.77 -2.24 5.87
N VAL A 189 1.71 -3.08 5.43
CA VAL A 189 3.15 -2.78 5.45
C VAL A 189 3.56 -1.60 4.56
N HIS A 190 2.74 -1.25 3.55
CA HIS A 190 2.97 -0.11 2.67
C HIS A 190 2.35 1.20 3.18
N LEU A 191 1.62 1.18 4.30
CA LEU A 191 0.94 2.35 4.84
C LEU A 191 1.94 3.45 5.19
N LYS A 192 1.71 4.66 4.69
CA LYS A 192 2.53 5.86 4.91
C LYS A 192 1.84 6.87 5.81
N GLU A 193 0.52 6.93 5.77
CA GLU A 193 -0.29 7.84 6.57
C GLU A 193 -1.40 7.09 7.28
N LEU A 194 -1.46 7.24 8.60
CA LEU A 194 -2.53 6.67 9.43
C LEU A 194 -3.06 7.75 10.37
N SER A 195 -4.33 8.09 10.19
CA SER A 195 -5.00 9.08 11.04
C SER A 195 -6.07 8.42 11.90
N LEU A 196 -5.92 8.53 13.21
CA LEU A 196 -6.76 7.91 14.24
C LEU A 196 -7.21 8.94 15.29
N ASN A 197 -7.20 10.23 14.95
CA ASN A 197 -7.55 11.28 15.89
C ASN A 197 -8.99 11.19 16.36
N LYS A 198 -9.27 11.66 17.58
CA LYS A 198 -10.64 11.69 18.14
C LYS A 198 -11.29 10.30 18.16
N ASN A 199 -10.57 9.33 18.73
CA ASN A 199 -11.07 7.98 19.00
C ASN A 199 -11.00 7.69 20.52
N LYS A 200 -11.14 6.43 20.92
CA LYS A 200 -11.13 5.98 22.32
C LYS A 200 -10.07 4.88 22.56
N ILE A 201 -9.00 4.90 21.78
CA ILE A 201 -7.96 3.86 21.80
C ILE A 201 -7.19 3.94 23.11
N THR A 202 -7.06 2.82 23.81
CA THR A 202 -6.33 2.73 25.08
C THR A 202 -4.98 2.04 24.94
N THR A 203 -4.83 1.13 23.97
CA THR A 203 -3.59 0.42 23.66
C THR A 203 -3.45 0.19 22.16
N LEU A 204 -2.23 -0.07 21.70
CA LEU A 204 -1.93 -0.48 20.33
C LEU A 204 -1.37 -1.91 20.33
N PRO A 205 -1.68 -2.75 19.33
CA PRO A 205 -1.14 -4.10 19.24
C PRO A 205 0.38 -4.09 18.98
N TYR A 206 1.06 -5.19 19.31
CA TYR A 206 2.49 -5.32 19.05
C TYR A 206 2.81 -5.17 17.55
N GLU A 207 1.97 -5.74 16.69
CA GLU A 207 2.03 -5.75 15.23
C GLU A 207 1.98 -4.35 14.60
N PHE A 208 1.60 -3.32 15.36
CA PHE A 208 1.68 -1.93 14.91
C PHE A 208 3.11 -1.56 14.49
N GLY A 209 4.13 -2.20 15.08
CA GLY A 209 5.53 -2.04 14.68
C GLY A 209 5.88 -2.54 13.28
N ASN A 210 4.98 -3.27 12.59
CA ASN A 210 5.22 -3.76 11.24
C ASN A 210 5.04 -2.67 10.16
N LEU A 211 4.47 -1.51 10.50
CA LEU A 211 4.19 -0.41 9.57
C LEU A 211 5.47 0.39 9.24
N LYS A 212 6.51 -0.28 8.72
CA LYS A 212 7.86 0.30 8.52
C LYS A 212 7.90 1.50 7.58
N ASN A 213 6.94 1.60 6.68
CA ASN A 213 6.80 2.70 5.72
C ASN A 213 5.99 3.89 6.28
N LEU A 214 5.45 3.80 7.49
CA LEU A 214 4.61 4.84 8.07
C LEU A 214 5.44 6.10 8.35
N LYS A 215 5.00 7.23 7.77
CA LYS A 215 5.62 8.54 7.89
C LYS A 215 4.85 9.46 8.82
N ILE A 216 3.53 9.38 8.79
CA ILE A 216 2.64 10.21 9.59
C ILE A 216 1.71 9.31 10.39
N LEU A 217 1.77 9.44 11.71
CA LEU A 217 0.86 8.78 12.64
C LEU A 217 0.19 9.83 13.52
N ASN A 218 -1.13 9.96 13.38
CA ASN A 218 -1.93 10.85 14.22
C ASN A 218 -2.81 10.03 15.16
N LEU A 219 -2.47 10.07 16.45
CA LEU A 219 -3.19 9.42 17.56
C LEU A 219 -3.77 10.47 18.52
N ARG A 220 -3.89 11.73 18.09
CA ARG A 220 -4.39 12.84 18.91
C ARG A 220 -5.77 12.55 19.49
N GLN A 221 -6.02 12.96 20.73
CA GLN A 221 -7.33 12.86 21.37
C GLN A 221 -7.82 11.40 21.39
N ASN A 222 -7.04 10.56 22.06
CA ASN A 222 -7.36 9.17 22.39
C ASN A 222 -7.24 8.99 23.92
N ALA A 223 -7.17 7.75 24.40
CA ALA A 223 -7.03 7.43 25.82
C ALA A 223 -5.79 6.56 26.09
N LEU A 224 -4.72 6.72 25.29
CA LEU A 224 -3.48 5.95 25.44
C LEU A 224 -2.82 6.28 26.78
N ALA A 225 -2.66 5.26 27.63
CA ALA A 225 -1.92 5.37 28.88
C ALA A 225 -0.43 5.04 28.71
N GLU A 226 -0.12 4.21 27.71
CA GLU A 226 1.23 3.82 27.32
C GLU A 226 1.35 3.67 25.80
N LEU A 227 2.58 3.71 25.32
CA LEU A 227 2.92 3.42 23.93
C LEU A 227 3.71 2.10 23.90
N PRO A 228 3.32 1.09 23.10
CA PRO A 228 4.08 -0.14 23.04
C PRO A 228 5.46 0.13 22.42
N LYS A 229 6.46 -0.61 22.90
CA LYS A 229 7.85 -0.52 22.41
C LYS A 229 7.95 -0.73 20.89
N SER A 230 7.03 -1.49 20.31
CA SER A 230 6.97 -1.74 18.88
C SER A 230 6.76 -0.48 18.04
N VAL A 231 6.15 0.59 18.57
CA VAL A 231 6.02 1.87 17.85
C VAL A 231 7.39 2.49 17.57
N ALA A 232 8.39 2.24 18.42
CA ALA A 232 9.75 2.69 18.17
C ALA A 232 10.45 1.95 17.01
N THR A 233 9.79 0.98 16.39
CA THR A 233 10.32 0.25 15.23
C THR A 233 9.82 0.81 13.90
N LEU A 234 9.01 1.89 13.92
CA LEU A 234 8.53 2.62 12.75
C LEU A 234 9.65 3.50 12.18
N SER A 235 10.61 2.88 11.50
CA SER A 235 11.86 3.51 11.07
C SER A 235 11.67 4.70 10.13
N SER A 236 10.56 4.76 9.37
CA SER A 236 10.28 5.87 8.44
C SER A 236 9.45 7.00 9.05
N LEU A 237 9.10 6.92 10.35
CA LEU A 237 8.17 7.87 10.97
C LEU A 237 8.80 9.26 11.06
N GLU A 238 8.13 10.25 10.48
CA GLU A 238 8.56 11.64 10.43
C GLU A 238 7.73 12.51 11.38
N THR A 239 6.44 12.21 11.53
CA THR A 239 5.51 12.94 12.40
C THR A 239 4.71 11.97 13.27
N LEU A 240 4.74 12.21 14.58
CA LEU A 240 3.95 11.49 15.58
C LEU A 240 3.16 12.48 16.43
N ASP A 241 1.84 12.50 16.27
CA ASP A 241 0.94 13.29 17.12
C ASP A 241 0.29 12.38 18.17
N LEU A 242 0.64 12.59 19.43
CA LEU A 242 0.11 11.91 20.61
C LEU A 242 -0.61 12.89 21.54
N ALA A 243 -0.92 14.11 21.09
CA ALA A 243 -1.54 15.13 21.92
C ALA A 243 -2.89 14.66 22.49
N LEU A 244 -3.26 15.17 23.66
CA LEU A 244 -4.53 14.87 24.32
C LEU A 244 -4.73 13.36 24.54
N ASN A 245 -3.73 12.72 25.15
CA ASN A 245 -3.79 11.32 25.61
C ASN A 245 -3.55 11.28 27.13
N LYS A 246 -3.29 10.11 27.71
CA LYS A 246 -3.05 9.88 29.14
C LYS A 246 -1.64 9.36 29.42
N LEU A 247 -0.68 9.72 28.56
CA LEU A 247 0.69 9.20 28.66
C LEU A 247 1.40 9.82 29.86
N THR A 248 1.96 8.97 30.71
CA THR A 248 2.82 9.39 31.84
C THR A 248 4.31 9.18 31.54
N SER A 249 4.63 8.33 30.55
CA SER A 249 5.98 8.12 30.05
C SER A 249 6.00 7.65 28.59
N LEU A 250 7.17 7.74 27.96
CA LEU A 250 7.47 7.07 26.70
C LEU A 250 8.50 5.96 26.89
N PRO A 251 8.42 4.87 26.10
CA PRO A 251 9.43 3.81 26.11
C PRO A 251 10.81 4.38 25.76
N ILE A 252 11.87 3.85 26.40
CA ILE A 252 13.26 4.28 26.12
C ILE A 252 13.62 4.05 24.65
N GLU A 253 13.01 3.03 24.04
CA GLU A 253 13.16 2.66 22.65
C GLU A 253 12.75 3.78 21.69
N ILE A 254 11.97 4.80 22.11
CA ILE A 254 11.59 5.94 21.26
C ILE A 254 12.80 6.61 20.58
N ALA A 255 13.98 6.53 21.20
CA ALA A 255 15.27 6.96 20.63
C ALA A 255 15.62 6.29 19.28
N ASN A 256 14.97 5.18 18.91
CA ASN A 256 15.16 4.47 17.65
C ASN A 256 14.46 5.14 16.46
N LEU A 257 13.56 6.10 16.71
CA LEU A 257 12.87 6.85 15.64
C LEU A 257 13.79 7.93 15.04
N LYS A 258 14.82 7.49 14.32
CA LYS A 258 15.88 8.38 13.79
C LYS A 258 15.40 9.40 12.76
N ASN A 259 14.28 9.14 12.10
CA ASN A 259 13.69 10.02 11.11
C ASN A 259 12.60 10.95 11.68
N LEU A 260 12.33 10.89 12.99
CA LEU A 260 11.25 11.66 13.60
C LEU A 260 11.62 13.15 13.66
N LYS A 261 10.86 13.96 12.93
CA LYS A 261 11.04 15.41 12.84
C LYS A 261 10.15 16.13 13.85
N THR A 262 8.93 15.64 14.05
CA THR A 262 7.92 16.27 14.90
C THR A 262 7.28 15.26 15.83
N LEU A 263 7.28 15.57 17.12
CA LEU A 263 6.60 14.82 18.17
C LEU A 263 5.69 15.76 18.97
N VAL A 264 4.39 15.51 18.96
CA VAL A 264 3.41 16.33 19.69
C VAL A 264 2.90 15.54 20.90
N LEU A 265 3.11 16.08 22.09
CA LEU A 265 2.76 15.48 23.39
C LEU A 265 1.87 16.38 24.25
N VAL A 266 1.43 17.52 23.71
CA VAL A 266 0.58 18.50 24.39
C VAL A 266 -0.64 17.83 25.05
N GLY A 267 -0.90 18.16 26.31
CA GLY A 267 -2.06 17.63 27.05
C GLY A 267 -1.96 16.14 27.38
N ASN A 268 -0.76 15.66 27.69
CA ASN A 268 -0.51 14.38 28.37
C ASN A 268 -0.10 14.62 29.83
N GLU A 269 0.12 13.54 30.59
CA GLU A 269 0.44 13.55 32.02
C GLU A 269 1.95 13.36 32.29
N LEU A 270 2.80 13.89 31.40
CA LEU A 270 4.26 13.73 31.47
C LEU A 270 4.89 14.64 32.53
N SER A 271 5.53 14.04 33.53
CA SER A 271 6.34 14.79 34.52
C SER A 271 7.50 15.54 33.84
N LYS A 272 7.97 16.63 34.47
CA LYS A 272 9.11 17.41 33.94
C LYS A 272 10.36 16.54 33.68
N LYS A 273 10.65 15.61 34.60
CA LYS A 273 11.75 14.64 34.46
C LYS A 273 11.60 13.78 33.20
N GLU A 274 10.38 13.33 32.91
CA GLU A 274 10.11 12.53 31.72
C GLU A 274 10.24 13.37 30.45
N GLN A 275 9.76 14.62 30.46
CA GLN A 275 9.94 15.53 29.32
C GLN A 275 11.43 15.74 29.00
N ASP A 276 12.26 15.96 30.02
CA ASP A 276 13.70 16.16 29.85
C ASP A 276 14.39 14.86 29.36
N LYS A 277 13.96 13.68 29.83
CA LYS A 277 14.38 12.38 29.29
C LYS A 277 14.04 12.27 27.80
N VAL A 278 12.80 12.57 27.40
CA VAL A 278 12.38 12.47 25.99
C VAL A 278 13.19 13.41 25.10
N LYS A 279 13.46 14.64 25.55
CA LYS A 279 14.35 15.59 24.84
C LYS A 279 15.76 15.03 24.66
N ALA A 280 16.31 14.39 25.69
CA ALA A 280 17.64 13.79 25.60
C ALA A 280 17.69 12.59 24.63
N LEU A 281 16.60 11.82 24.54
CA LEU A 281 16.49 10.67 23.63
C LEU A 281 16.31 11.08 22.16
N LEU A 282 15.72 12.25 21.91
CA LEU A 282 15.35 12.74 20.58
C LEU A 282 15.88 14.17 20.34
N PRO A 283 17.22 14.38 20.36
CA PRO A 283 17.81 15.72 20.32
C PRO A 283 17.57 16.47 18.99
N ASN A 284 17.24 15.77 17.91
CA ASN A 284 17.00 16.34 16.57
C ASN A 284 15.51 16.45 16.21
N THR A 285 14.62 16.18 17.17
CA THR A 285 13.17 16.21 16.97
C THR A 285 12.58 17.48 17.58
N THR A 286 11.66 18.12 16.85
CA THR A 286 10.85 19.20 17.41
C THR A 286 9.76 18.59 18.29
N ILE A 287 9.81 18.86 19.60
CA ILE A 287 8.90 18.26 20.58
C ILE A 287 8.02 19.34 21.21
N HIS A 288 6.70 19.14 21.13
CA HIS A 288 5.69 20.04 21.70
C HIS A 288 5.08 19.41 22.95
N PHE A 289 5.34 20.00 24.13
CA PHE A 289 4.79 19.52 25.42
C PHE A 289 3.62 20.37 25.94
N GLU A 290 3.54 21.63 25.51
CA GLU A 290 2.55 22.64 25.90
C GLU A 290 2.03 23.37 24.66
#